data_AF-A0A938M825-F1
#
_entry.id   AF-A0A938M825-F1
#
_cell.length_a   1.000
_cell.length_b   1.000
_cell.length_c   1.000
_cell.angle_alpha   90.00
_cell.angle_beta   90.00
_cell.angle_gamma   90.00
#
_symmetry.space_group_name_H-M   'P 1'
#
loop_
_entity.id
_entity.type
_entity.pdbx_description
1 polymer ?
#
loop_
_entity_poly.entity_id
_entity_poly.type
_entity_poly.pdbx_seq_one_letter_code
_entity_poly.pdbx_strand_id
1 'polypeptide(L)'
;SPIVRRDSICGSEDRWDEVQFDVLLENPPFSGQRGDAKRSLRVEKGDKYVLFLAHALRSLRPGGRAGIIFPNGILFGDTGSHLEVKKRLLHECDLQAVVTLPKGMFEPYTPNPTCFLIFQKTGQPTKETWFYRVEGDGSSLKKARKFGPQYGNDFPDLLARWPKRQAAEGRAWRVPADQIIANGYNLTLASLGLVAPEKTDHAEPEEILAAVTEKERRILALIEEMRALVTGK
;
A
#
# COMPACT_ATOMS: atom_id res chain seq x y z
N SER A 1 -27.82 -5.49 11.53
CA SER A 1 -27.83 -4.96 10.15
C SER A 1 -27.61 -6.09 9.16
N PRO A 2 -28.28 -6.11 7.99
CA PRO A 2 -28.06 -7.15 6.99
C PRO A 2 -26.65 -7.06 6.40
N ILE A 3 -26.05 -8.20 6.07
CA ILE A 3 -24.78 -8.29 5.34
C ILE A 3 -25.06 -7.99 3.87
N VAL A 4 -24.43 -6.95 3.34
CA VAL A 4 -24.56 -6.54 1.94
C VAL A 4 -23.29 -6.92 1.20
N ARG A 5 -23.40 -7.62 0.06
CA ARG A 5 -22.27 -8.01 -0.81
C ARG A 5 -22.28 -7.18 -2.07
N ARG A 6 -21.26 -6.35 -2.29
CA ARG A 6 -21.12 -5.44 -3.44
C ARG A 6 -19.66 -5.17 -3.77
N ASP A 7 -19.44 -4.61 -4.95
CA ASP A 7 -18.16 -4.04 -5.36
C ASP A 7 -18.06 -2.58 -4.90
N SER A 8 -17.01 -2.25 -4.16
CA SER A 8 -16.75 -0.92 -3.60
C SER A 8 -16.21 0.07 -4.64
N ILE A 9 -15.69 -0.41 -5.77
CA ILE A 9 -14.99 0.42 -6.77
C ILE A 9 -15.72 0.44 -8.10
N CYS A 10 -16.26 -0.70 -8.54
CA CYS A 10 -16.80 -0.87 -9.89
C CYS A 10 -18.33 -0.98 -9.89
N GLY A 11 -18.94 -0.70 -11.05
CA GLY A 11 -20.38 -0.83 -11.28
C GLY A 11 -21.16 0.47 -11.10
N SER A 12 -22.48 0.37 -10.93
CA SER A 12 -23.35 1.54 -10.73
C SER A 12 -23.14 2.14 -9.34
N GLU A 13 -23.25 3.47 -9.27
CA GLU A 13 -23.30 4.18 -7.99
C GLU A 13 -24.47 3.71 -7.14
N ASP A 14 -24.25 3.62 -5.83
CA ASP A 14 -25.29 3.33 -4.87
C ASP A 14 -25.12 4.15 -3.59
N ARG A 15 -26.12 4.06 -2.71
CA ARG A 15 -26.13 4.83 -1.45
C ARG A 15 -24.88 4.60 -0.60
N TRP A 16 -24.30 3.41 -0.59
CA TRP A 16 -23.16 3.05 0.26
C TRP A 16 -21.84 3.69 -0.21
N ASP A 17 -21.81 4.23 -1.43
CA ASP A 17 -20.71 5.07 -1.90
C ASP A 17 -20.74 6.47 -1.27
N GLU A 18 -21.76 6.79 -0.49
CA GLU A 18 -21.91 8.07 0.22
C GLU A 18 -21.45 7.98 1.68
N VAL A 19 -21.48 9.13 2.34
CA VAL A 19 -21.06 9.35 3.74
C VAL A 19 -21.95 8.55 4.70
N GLN A 20 -21.57 7.30 5.03
CA GLN A 20 -22.43 6.37 5.77
C GLN A 20 -21.76 5.65 6.94
N PHE A 21 -20.44 5.51 6.95
CA PHE A 21 -19.78 4.61 7.88
C PHE A 21 -19.09 5.33 9.04
N ASP A 22 -19.35 4.85 10.26
CA ASP A 22 -18.62 5.26 11.47
C ASP A 22 -17.28 4.52 11.60
N VAL A 23 -17.21 3.29 11.07
CA VAL A 23 -16.02 2.44 11.08
C VAL A 23 -15.91 1.73 9.73
N LEU A 24 -14.71 1.75 9.14
CA LEU A 24 -14.37 1.06 7.90
C LEU A 24 -13.11 0.20 8.11
N LEU A 25 -13.20 -1.09 7.82
CA LEU A 25 -12.08 -2.02 7.88
C LEU A 25 -11.96 -2.70 6.53
N GLU A 26 -10.83 -2.53 5.86
CA GLU A 26 -10.64 -3.05 4.50
C GLU A 26 -9.30 -3.80 4.36
N ASN A 27 -9.36 -4.92 3.63
CA ASN A 27 -8.21 -5.58 3.05
C ASN A 27 -8.47 -5.75 1.54
N PRO A 28 -8.28 -4.68 0.75
CA PRO A 28 -8.42 -4.71 -0.70
C PRO A 28 -7.72 -5.91 -1.35
N PRO A 29 -8.31 -6.52 -2.38
CA PRO A 29 -7.73 -7.68 -3.04
C PRO A 29 -6.38 -7.35 -3.70
N PHE A 30 -5.35 -8.13 -3.35
CA PHE A 30 -4.00 -7.98 -3.91
C PHE A 30 -3.94 -8.32 -5.41
N SER A 31 -4.68 -9.34 -5.84
CA SER A 31 -4.84 -9.77 -7.23
C SER A 31 -6.09 -9.16 -7.88
N GLY A 32 -6.29 -9.42 -9.16
CA GLY A 32 -7.46 -8.96 -9.91
C GLY A 32 -7.21 -7.67 -10.69
N GLN A 33 -7.79 -7.63 -11.89
CA GLN A 33 -7.75 -6.46 -12.75
C GLN A 33 -8.71 -5.39 -12.22
N ARG A 34 -8.34 -4.14 -12.49
CA ARG A 34 -9.22 -3.00 -12.27
C ARG A 34 -10.32 -3.02 -13.35
N GLY A 35 -11.58 -2.95 -12.94
CA GLY A 35 -12.71 -2.65 -13.83
C GLY A 35 -12.97 -1.15 -13.95
N ASP A 36 -14.07 -0.78 -14.63
CA ASP A 36 -14.50 0.60 -14.73
C ASP A 36 -14.89 1.14 -13.35
N ALA A 37 -14.21 2.21 -12.93
CA ALA A 37 -14.43 2.81 -11.63
C ALA A 37 -15.74 3.60 -11.62
N LYS A 38 -16.45 3.58 -10.48
CA LYS A 38 -17.62 4.43 -10.24
C LYS A 38 -17.25 5.90 -10.42
N ARG A 39 -18.09 6.67 -11.11
CA ARG A 39 -17.91 8.10 -11.38
C ARG A 39 -17.80 8.95 -10.09
N SER A 40 -18.45 8.49 -9.02
CA SER A 40 -18.41 9.11 -7.69
C SER A 40 -17.01 9.11 -7.04
N LEU A 41 -16.12 8.23 -7.50
CA LEU A 41 -14.72 8.17 -7.09
C LEU A 41 -13.94 9.21 -7.88
N ARG A 42 -13.67 10.35 -7.23
CA ARG A 42 -12.98 11.52 -7.82
C ARG A 42 -11.60 11.25 -8.43
N VAL A 43 -11.08 10.02 -8.32
CA VAL A 43 -9.74 9.62 -8.76
C VAL A 43 -9.84 8.55 -9.87
N GLU A 44 -10.63 8.81 -10.92
CA GLU A 44 -10.96 7.87 -12.00
C GLU A 44 -9.73 7.30 -12.75
N LYS A 45 -8.52 7.87 -12.60
CA LYS A 45 -7.29 7.39 -13.28
C LYS A 45 -6.26 6.77 -12.32
N GLY A 46 -6.67 6.37 -11.11
CA GLY A 46 -5.79 5.77 -10.11
C GLY A 46 -5.55 4.26 -10.25
N ASP A 47 -4.46 3.79 -9.63
CA ASP A 47 -4.32 2.39 -9.20
C ASP A 47 -5.57 1.98 -8.40
N LYS A 48 -5.98 0.70 -8.44
CA LYS A 48 -7.08 0.17 -7.62
C LYS A 48 -6.94 0.51 -6.13
N TYR A 49 -5.72 0.56 -5.59
CA TYR A 49 -5.50 0.92 -4.18
C TYR A 49 -5.79 2.40 -3.90
N VAL A 50 -5.51 3.28 -4.87
CA VAL A 50 -5.91 4.69 -4.81
C VAL A 50 -7.44 4.82 -4.81
N LEU A 51 -8.13 3.99 -5.59
CA LEU A 51 -9.59 3.95 -5.63
C LEU A 51 -10.21 3.46 -4.30
N PHE A 52 -9.64 2.42 -3.68
CA PHE A 52 -10.07 1.96 -2.34
C PHE A 52 -9.88 3.06 -1.28
N LEU A 53 -8.73 3.75 -1.27
CA LEU A 53 -8.52 4.85 -0.34
C LEU A 53 -9.48 6.03 -0.64
N ALA A 54 -9.73 6.35 -1.91
CA ALA A 54 -10.69 7.38 -2.29
C ALA A 54 -12.13 7.03 -1.88
N HIS A 55 -12.52 5.75 -2.02
CA HIS A 55 -13.79 5.21 -1.55
C HIS A 55 -13.91 5.35 -0.02
N ALA A 56 -12.88 4.97 0.73
CA ALA A 56 -12.90 5.09 2.19
C ALA A 56 -13.01 6.55 2.66
N LEU A 57 -12.23 7.46 2.07
CA LEU A 57 -12.31 8.89 2.36
C LEU A 57 -13.70 9.47 2.07
N ARG A 58 -14.35 9.00 0.99
CA ARG A 58 -15.70 9.45 0.62
C ARG A 58 -16.77 8.89 1.56
N SER A 59 -16.74 7.59 1.82
CA SER A 59 -17.81 6.85 2.48
C SER A 59 -17.82 6.97 4.01
N LEU A 60 -16.70 7.39 4.61
CA LEU A 60 -16.67 7.72 6.04
C LEU A 60 -17.53 8.94 6.36
N ARG A 61 -18.29 8.83 7.46
CA ARG A 61 -18.94 9.96 8.14
C ARG A 61 -17.94 10.90 8.77
N PRO A 62 -18.28 12.20 8.98
CA PRO A 62 -17.53 13.06 9.87
C PRO A 62 -17.35 12.37 11.24
N GLY A 63 -16.10 12.31 11.71
CA GLY A 63 -15.71 11.59 12.93
C GLY A 63 -15.50 10.07 12.75
N GLY A 64 -15.88 9.49 11.60
CA GLY A 64 -15.69 8.07 11.30
C GLY A 64 -14.20 7.71 11.13
N ARG A 65 -13.87 6.44 11.38
CA ARG A 65 -12.49 5.93 11.39
C ARG A 65 -12.29 4.76 10.45
N ALA A 66 -11.09 4.64 9.87
CA ALA A 66 -10.72 3.56 8.98
C ALA A 66 -9.41 2.88 9.40
N GLY A 67 -9.35 1.57 9.15
CA GLY A 67 -8.14 0.76 9.17
C GLY A 67 -8.05 -0.04 7.87
N ILE A 68 -7.05 0.23 7.04
CA ILE A 68 -6.94 -0.38 5.71
C ILE A 68 -5.55 -0.94 5.46
N ILE A 69 -5.48 -2.17 4.92
CA ILE A 69 -4.23 -2.80 4.46
C ILE A 69 -3.99 -2.45 3.00
N PHE A 70 -2.76 -2.09 2.64
CA PHE A 70 -2.36 -1.89 1.25
C PHE A 70 -0.97 -2.50 1.00
N PRO A 71 -0.62 -2.83 -0.25
CA PRO A 71 0.80 -2.89 -0.62
C PRO A 71 1.49 -1.55 -0.41
N ASN A 72 2.79 -1.56 -0.16
CA ASN A 72 3.55 -0.33 0.09
C ASN A 72 3.52 0.69 -1.07
N GLY A 73 3.09 0.29 -2.27
CA GLY A 73 2.90 1.19 -3.42
C GLY A 73 2.11 2.45 -3.08
N ILE A 74 1.10 2.36 -2.20
CA ILE A 74 0.32 3.54 -1.79
C ILE A 74 1.15 4.58 -1.03
N LEU A 75 2.24 4.16 -0.36
CA LEU A 75 3.08 5.04 0.46
C LEU A 75 4.00 5.91 -0.40
N PHE A 76 4.63 5.31 -1.41
CA PHE A 76 5.64 5.97 -2.25
C PHE A 76 5.12 6.44 -3.62
N GLY A 77 3.97 5.93 -4.09
CA GLY A 77 3.42 6.30 -5.38
C GLY A 77 3.30 7.82 -5.54
N ASP A 78 3.78 8.33 -6.66
CA ASP A 78 3.97 9.76 -6.94
C ASP A 78 3.21 10.23 -8.18
N THR A 79 2.42 9.34 -8.81
CA THR A 79 1.51 9.73 -9.88
C THR A 79 0.50 10.76 -9.37
N GLY A 80 -0.07 11.56 -10.28
CA GLY A 80 -1.05 12.60 -9.91
C GLY A 80 -2.19 12.07 -9.04
N SER A 81 -2.69 10.87 -9.31
CA SER A 81 -3.74 10.20 -8.53
C SER A 81 -3.29 9.77 -7.12
N HIS A 82 -2.06 9.29 -6.97
CA HIS A 82 -1.50 8.99 -5.65
C HIS A 82 -1.28 10.27 -4.82
N LEU A 83 -0.74 11.30 -5.44
CA LEU A 83 -0.52 12.59 -4.76
C LEU A 83 -1.85 13.23 -4.36
N GLU A 84 -2.86 13.20 -5.22
CA GLU A 84 -4.19 13.72 -4.92
C GLU A 84 -4.83 13.00 -3.72
N VAL A 85 -4.83 11.66 -3.71
CA VAL A 85 -5.46 10.92 -2.61
C VAL A 85 -4.69 11.10 -1.29
N LYS A 86 -3.35 11.18 -1.32
CA LYS A 86 -2.53 11.44 -0.12
C LYS A 86 -2.73 12.86 0.41
N LYS A 87 -2.84 13.86 -0.47
CA LYS A 87 -3.21 15.24 -0.11
C LYS A 87 -4.56 15.28 0.57
N ARG A 88 -5.58 14.63 0.00
CA ARG A 88 -6.91 14.54 0.58
C ARG A 88 -6.90 13.83 1.93
N LEU A 89 -6.16 12.73 2.06
CA LEU A 89 -6.00 12.02 3.34
C LEU A 89 -5.43 12.95 4.42
N LEU A 90 -4.32 13.65 4.14
CA LEU A 90 -3.70 14.55 5.12
C LEU A 90 -4.50 15.83 5.39
N HIS A 91 -5.34 16.28 4.45
CA HIS A 91 -6.11 17.51 4.59
C HIS A 91 -7.49 17.28 5.24
N GLU A 92 -8.18 16.20 4.86
CA GLU A 92 -9.55 15.90 5.30
C GLU A 92 -9.59 15.02 6.56
N CYS A 93 -8.49 14.35 6.91
CA CYS A 93 -8.42 13.39 8.00
C CYS A 93 -7.24 13.65 8.95
N ASP A 94 -7.36 13.07 10.15
CA ASP A 94 -6.25 12.77 11.05
C ASP A 94 -5.66 11.41 10.66
N LEU A 95 -4.54 11.40 9.92
CA LEU A 95 -3.77 10.19 9.63
C LEU A 95 -2.99 9.78 10.88
N GLN A 96 -3.66 8.95 11.67
CA GLN A 96 -3.24 8.54 13.00
C GLN A 96 -2.01 7.65 12.98
N ALA A 97 -1.93 6.71 12.05
CA ALA A 97 -0.74 5.88 11.89
C ALA A 97 -0.54 5.26 10.50
N VAL A 98 0.74 5.00 10.24
CA VAL A 98 1.24 4.14 9.16
C VAL A 98 2.05 3.02 9.78
N VAL A 99 1.54 1.80 9.74
CA VAL A 99 2.26 0.61 10.21
C VAL A 99 2.83 -0.13 9.01
N THR A 100 4.15 -0.24 8.91
CA THR A 100 4.79 -1.04 7.87
C THR A 100 4.90 -2.49 8.30
N LEU A 101 4.68 -3.40 7.35
CA LEU A 101 4.72 -4.85 7.56
C LEU A 101 5.83 -5.46 6.71
N PRO A 102 6.48 -6.52 7.19
CA PRO A 102 7.59 -7.15 6.50
C PRO A 102 7.09 -7.95 5.29
N LYS A 103 8.01 -8.19 4.35
CA LYS A 103 7.82 -9.18 3.27
C LYS A 103 7.46 -10.55 3.85
N GLY A 104 6.65 -11.32 3.12
CA GLY A 104 6.31 -12.69 3.50
C GLY A 104 5.10 -12.83 4.44
N MET A 105 4.64 -11.73 5.06
CA MET A 105 3.47 -11.76 5.96
C MET A 105 2.19 -12.20 5.24
N PHE A 106 2.01 -11.79 3.99
CA PHE A 106 0.83 -12.11 3.16
C PHE A 106 1.12 -13.13 2.05
N GLU A 107 2.22 -13.88 2.12
CA GLU A 107 2.43 -14.99 1.18
C GLU A 107 1.40 -16.10 1.42
N PRO A 108 0.91 -16.79 0.35
CA PRO A 108 1.34 -16.69 -1.04
C PRO A 108 0.65 -15.59 -1.87
N TYR A 109 -0.22 -14.78 -1.28
CA TYR A 109 -1.06 -13.82 -2.02
C TYR A 109 -0.28 -12.62 -2.56
N THR A 110 0.68 -12.12 -1.79
CA THR A 110 1.63 -11.10 -2.25
C THR A 110 3.02 -11.34 -1.64
N PRO A 111 4.09 -11.35 -2.45
CA PRO A 111 5.47 -11.35 -1.95
C PRO A 111 5.94 -9.94 -1.60
N ASN A 112 5.16 -8.89 -1.88
CA ASN A 112 5.54 -7.51 -1.63
C ASN A 112 5.20 -7.10 -0.18
N PRO A 113 6.03 -6.26 0.44
CA PRO A 113 5.69 -5.61 1.71
C PRO A 113 4.38 -4.83 1.65
N THR A 114 3.69 -4.80 2.77
CA THR A 114 2.38 -4.16 2.94
C THR A 114 2.40 -3.16 4.10
N CYS A 115 1.38 -2.33 4.20
CA CYS A 115 1.21 -1.37 5.28
C CYS A 115 -0.25 -1.32 5.75
N PHE A 116 -0.45 -0.96 7.02
CA PHE A 116 -1.75 -0.50 7.52
C PHE A 116 -1.78 1.01 7.58
N LEU A 117 -2.85 1.61 7.07
CA LEU A 117 -3.22 3.00 7.32
C LEU A 117 -4.35 3.03 8.34
N ILE A 118 -4.17 3.83 9.40
CA ILE A 118 -5.21 4.08 10.41
C ILE A 118 -5.47 5.58 10.42
N PHE A 119 -6.71 6.00 10.21
CA PHE A 119 -7.08 7.41 10.14
C PHE A 119 -8.52 7.67 10.57
N GLN A 120 -8.81 8.93 10.92
CA GLN A 120 -10.14 9.39 11.29
C GLN A 120 -10.51 10.63 10.46
N LYS A 121 -11.73 10.67 9.91
CA LYS A 121 -12.24 11.79 9.10
C LYS A 121 -12.69 12.93 10.00
N THR A 122 -11.73 13.70 10.48
CA THR A 122 -11.95 14.84 11.38
C THR A 122 -12.40 16.11 10.65
N GLY A 123 -12.21 16.18 9.32
CA GLY A 123 -12.39 17.41 8.55
C GLY A 123 -11.32 18.46 8.85
N GLN A 124 -10.24 18.08 9.52
CA GLN A 124 -9.12 18.93 9.90
C GLN A 124 -7.83 18.28 9.39
N PRO A 125 -6.82 19.09 9.00
CA PRO A 125 -5.55 18.55 8.56
C PRO A 125 -4.85 17.72 9.64
N THR A 126 -4.20 16.64 9.22
CA THR A 126 -3.26 15.87 10.02
C THR A 126 -2.16 16.79 10.55
N LYS A 127 -1.87 16.71 11.84
CA LYS A 127 -0.75 17.45 12.45
C LYS A 127 0.52 16.62 12.51
N GLU A 128 0.36 15.33 12.80
CA GLU A 128 1.45 14.41 13.02
C GLU A 128 0.94 12.98 12.80
N THR A 129 1.78 12.10 12.29
CA THR A 129 1.47 10.69 12.06
C THR A 129 2.42 9.79 12.84
N TRP A 130 1.87 8.75 13.47
CA TRP A 130 2.67 7.72 14.14
C TRP A 130 3.08 6.63 13.16
N PHE A 131 4.37 6.40 13.02
CA PHE A 131 4.93 5.33 12.21
C PHE A 131 5.36 4.19 13.10
N TYR A 132 5.05 2.95 12.70
CA TYR A 132 5.52 1.75 13.41
C TYR A 132 6.03 0.72 12.40
N ARG A 133 7.17 0.10 12.70
CA ARG A 133 7.77 -0.96 11.89
C ARG A 133 7.52 -2.33 12.52
N VAL A 134 6.66 -3.12 11.89
CA VAL A 134 6.54 -4.55 12.19
C VAL A 134 7.63 -5.29 11.40
N GLU A 135 8.37 -6.12 12.09
CA GLU A 135 9.39 -7.02 11.55
C GLU A 135 8.94 -8.48 11.64
N GLY A 136 7.98 -8.82 12.50
CA GLY A 136 7.41 -10.16 12.59
C GLY A 136 6.01 -10.24 13.19
N ASP A 137 5.28 -11.28 12.80
CA ASP A 137 3.92 -11.58 13.26
C ASP A 137 3.82 -12.91 14.01
N GLY A 138 4.94 -13.41 14.53
CA GLY A 138 5.04 -14.73 15.14
C GLY A 138 5.12 -15.87 14.12
N SER A 139 5.32 -15.55 12.84
CA SER A 139 5.51 -16.55 11.79
C SER A 139 6.89 -16.50 11.13
N SER A 140 7.21 -17.55 10.37
CA SER A 140 8.45 -17.68 9.63
C SER A 140 8.60 -16.73 8.44
N LEU A 141 7.58 -15.92 8.11
CA LEU A 141 7.56 -14.99 6.96
C LEU A 141 7.96 -15.66 5.63
N LYS A 142 7.52 -16.90 5.43
CA LYS A 142 7.75 -17.70 4.23
C LYS A 142 6.42 -18.23 3.72
N LYS A 143 6.35 -18.55 2.42
CA LYS A 143 5.20 -19.18 1.77
C LYS A 143 4.55 -20.30 2.59
N ALA A 144 5.37 -21.22 3.12
CA ALA A 144 4.93 -22.20 4.10
C ALA A 144 5.03 -21.59 5.50
N ARG A 145 3.96 -20.91 5.91
CA ARG A 145 3.90 -20.20 7.20
C ARG A 145 4.00 -21.18 8.36
N LYS A 146 5.05 -21.05 9.16
CA LYS A 146 5.21 -21.75 10.45
C LYS A 146 5.10 -20.74 11.59
N PHE A 147 4.42 -21.10 12.66
CA PHE A 147 4.29 -20.28 13.86
C PHE A 147 5.01 -20.94 15.04
N GLY A 148 5.52 -20.15 15.98
CA GLY A 148 6.25 -20.65 17.14
C GLY A 148 7.01 -19.54 17.87
N PRO A 149 7.42 -19.79 19.13
CA PRO A 149 8.06 -18.78 19.99
C PRO A 149 9.41 -18.28 19.47
N GLN A 150 10.05 -19.03 18.56
CA GLN A 150 11.28 -18.64 17.89
C GLN A 150 11.09 -17.53 16.84
N TYR A 151 9.84 -17.25 16.43
CA TYR A 151 9.54 -16.20 15.47
C TYR A 151 9.06 -14.95 16.21
N GLY A 152 9.72 -13.82 15.97
CA GLY A 152 9.37 -12.53 16.58
C GLY A 152 7.93 -12.12 16.25
N ASN A 153 7.23 -11.54 17.24
CA ASN A 153 5.88 -11.02 17.09
C ASN A 153 5.81 -9.61 17.71
N ASP A 154 5.65 -8.60 16.85
CA ASP A 154 5.66 -7.21 17.28
C ASP A 154 4.27 -6.66 17.58
N PHE A 155 3.19 -7.39 17.28
CA PHE A 155 1.82 -6.91 17.52
C PHE A 155 1.51 -6.62 19.00
N PRO A 156 1.97 -7.43 19.98
CA PRO A 156 1.80 -7.08 21.39
C PRO A 156 2.45 -5.74 21.78
N ASP A 157 3.67 -5.46 21.30
CA ASP A 157 4.36 -4.19 21.56
C ASP A 157 3.65 -3.02 20.85
N LEU A 158 3.24 -3.20 19.59
CA LEU A 158 2.46 -2.22 18.83
C LEU A 158 1.19 -1.83 19.60
N LEU A 159 0.42 -2.82 20.06
CA LEU A 159 -0.83 -2.61 20.77
C LEU A 159 -0.61 -1.93 22.13
N ALA A 160 0.48 -2.23 22.83
CA ALA A 160 0.84 -1.57 24.08
C ALA A 160 1.21 -0.08 23.88
N ARG A 161 1.85 0.26 22.75
CA ARG A 161 2.26 1.64 22.44
C ARG A 161 1.16 2.48 21.81
N TRP A 162 0.23 1.86 21.09
CA TRP A 162 -0.84 2.52 20.33
C TRP A 162 -1.62 3.58 21.12
N PRO A 163 -2.09 3.34 22.37
CA PRO A 163 -2.93 4.30 23.08
C PRO A 163 -2.28 5.68 23.29
N LYS A 164 -0.95 5.71 23.38
CA LYS A 164 -0.16 6.94 23.54
C LYS A 164 0.73 7.25 22.33
N ARG A 165 0.66 6.44 21.25
CA ARG A 165 1.53 6.53 20.07
C ARG A 165 3.00 6.74 20.45
N GLN A 166 3.47 5.91 21.39
CA GLN A 166 4.80 6.09 21.98
C GLN A 166 5.87 5.86 20.91
N ALA A 167 6.81 6.80 20.80
CA ALA A 167 7.99 6.61 19.98
C ALA A 167 8.92 5.57 20.64
N ALA A 168 9.70 4.88 19.82
CA ALA A 168 10.66 3.88 20.23
C ALA A 168 11.79 3.85 19.20
N GLU A 169 13.02 3.98 19.66
CA GLU A 169 14.19 4.00 18.79
C GLU A 169 14.23 2.77 17.87
N GLY A 170 14.44 3.01 16.57
CA GLY A 170 14.47 1.95 15.54
C GLY A 170 13.14 1.27 15.23
N ARG A 171 12.05 1.60 15.94
CA ARG A 171 10.77 0.85 15.87
C ARG A 171 9.55 1.71 15.60
N ALA A 172 9.45 2.86 16.25
CA ALA A 172 8.28 3.72 16.20
C ALA A 172 8.64 5.21 16.26
N TRP A 173 7.98 6.02 15.44
CA TRP A 173 8.32 7.44 15.28
C TRP A 173 7.05 8.28 15.23
N ARG A 174 7.17 9.54 15.60
CA ARG A 174 6.13 10.55 15.43
C ARG A 174 6.67 11.58 14.46
N VAL A 175 5.98 11.75 13.33
CA VAL A 175 6.46 12.59 12.22
C VAL A 175 5.46 13.71 11.98
N PRO A 176 5.86 14.99 12.06
CA PRO A 176 5.00 16.12 11.74
C PRO A 176 4.51 16.05 10.28
N ALA A 177 3.26 16.46 10.04
CA ALA A 177 2.69 16.45 8.69
C ALA A 177 3.47 17.35 7.71
N ASP A 178 4.04 18.45 8.18
CA ASP A 178 4.87 19.35 7.37
C ASP A 178 6.10 18.65 6.80
N GLN A 179 6.72 17.74 7.57
CA GLN A 179 7.84 16.93 7.08
C GLN A 179 7.39 15.97 5.97
N ILE A 180 6.21 15.37 6.10
CA ILE A 180 5.62 14.47 5.09
C ILE A 180 5.32 15.26 3.80
N ILE A 181 4.76 16.46 3.94
CA ILE A 181 4.41 17.34 2.81
C ILE A 181 5.67 17.81 2.10
N ALA A 182 6.69 18.27 2.84
CA ALA A 182 7.98 18.67 2.30
C ALA A 182 8.70 17.52 1.58
N ASN A 183 8.50 16.28 2.05
CA ASN A 183 8.99 15.06 1.41
C ASN A 183 8.09 14.55 0.26
N GLY A 184 7.32 15.44 -0.38
CA GLY A 184 6.51 15.09 -1.55
C GLY A 184 5.40 14.07 -1.27
N TYR A 185 4.86 14.04 -0.04
CA TYR A 185 3.84 13.08 0.39
C TYR A 185 4.33 11.62 0.37
N ASN A 186 5.63 11.37 0.39
CA ASN A 186 6.16 10.02 0.49
C ASN A 186 6.10 9.55 1.97
N LEU A 187 5.34 8.49 2.22
CA LEU A 187 5.06 7.94 3.56
C LEU A 187 5.95 6.74 3.90
N THR A 188 7.03 6.48 3.16
CA THR A 188 7.95 5.39 3.49
C THR A 188 8.92 5.80 4.59
N LEU A 189 9.29 4.86 5.46
CA LEU A 189 10.23 5.12 6.55
C LEU A 189 11.59 5.63 6.05
N ALA A 190 12.06 5.09 4.92
CA ALA A 190 13.35 5.45 4.34
C ALA A 190 13.36 6.87 3.76
N SER A 191 12.31 7.27 3.03
CA SER A 191 12.23 8.64 2.49
C SER A 191 12.12 9.70 3.58
N LEU A 192 11.53 9.35 4.72
CA LEU A 192 11.45 10.20 5.91
C LEU A 192 12.74 10.18 6.76
N GLY A 193 13.77 9.43 6.36
CA GLY A 193 15.04 9.32 7.09
C GLY A 193 14.96 8.56 8.42
N LEU A 194 13.88 7.78 8.64
CA LEU A 194 13.65 7.05 9.90
C LEU A 194 14.39 5.71 9.96
N VAL A 195 14.66 5.14 8.79
CA VAL A 195 15.46 3.91 8.63
C VAL A 195 16.40 4.09 7.44
N ALA A 196 17.50 3.35 7.43
CA ALA A 196 18.35 3.29 6.25
C ALA A 196 17.53 2.74 5.06
N PRO A 197 17.70 3.28 3.85
CA PRO A 197 17.12 2.69 2.66
C PRO A 197 17.62 1.25 2.52
N GLU A 198 16.72 0.33 2.16
CA GLU A 198 17.16 -1.00 1.75
C GLU A 198 18.14 -0.81 0.59
N LYS A 199 19.34 -1.39 0.71
CA LYS A 199 20.22 -1.57 -0.43
C LYS A 199 19.55 -2.58 -1.33
N THR A 200 18.76 -2.11 -2.29
CA THR A 200 18.38 -2.93 -3.40
C THR A 200 19.63 -3.14 -4.25
N ASP A 201 20.09 -4.38 -4.30
CA ASP A 201 21.12 -4.83 -5.23
C ASP A 201 20.50 -4.80 -6.63
N HIS A 202 20.41 -3.59 -7.18
CA HIS A 202 20.03 -3.40 -8.58
C HIS A 202 21.28 -3.70 -9.39
N ALA A 203 21.14 -4.56 -10.39
CA ALA A 203 22.14 -4.67 -11.45
C ALA A 203 22.41 -3.28 -12.00
N GLU A 204 23.67 -2.94 -12.23
CA GLU A 204 24.04 -1.63 -12.78
C GLU A 204 23.31 -1.42 -14.12
N PRO A 205 22.97 -0.17 -14.50
CA PRO A 205 22.25 0.09 -15.75
C PRO A 205 22.86 -0.59 -16.98
N GLU A 206 24.19 -0.70 -17.03
CA GLU A 206 24.94 -1.41 -18.06
C GLU A 206 24.67 -2.91 -18.07
N GLU A 207 24.57 -3.55 -16.90
CA GLU A 207 24.23 -4.96 -16.77
C GLU A 207 22.79 -5.24 -17.20
N ILE A 208 21.86 -4.32 -16.86
CA ILE A 208 20.47 -4.39 -17.32
C ILE A 208 20.42 -4.28 -18.85
N LEU A 209 21.13 -3.31 -19.43
CA LEU A 209 21.22 -3.13 -20.89
C LEU A 209 21.81 -4.35 -21.58
N ALA A 210 22.90 -4.90 -21.05
CA ALA A 210 23.51 -6.12 -21.59
C ALA A 210 22.53 -7.30 -21.56
N ALA A 211 21.79 -7.48 -20.46
CA ALA A 211 20.76 -8.51 -20.33
C ALA A 211 19.59 -8.29 -21.30
N VAL A 212 19.20 -7.03 -21.56
CA VAL A 212 18.18 -6.69 -22.58
C VAL A 212 18.68 -7.07 -23.97
N THR A 213 19.89 -6.65 -24.35
CA THR A 213 20.48 -6.96 -25.67
C THR A 213 20.62 -8.46 -25.89
N GLU A 214 21.01 -9.22 -24.87
CA GLU A 214 21.11 -10.68 -24.98
C GLU A 214 19.73 -11.32 -25.17
N LYS A 215 18.71 -10.85 -24.45
CA LYS A 215 17.33 -11.30 -24.65
C LYS A 215 16.81 -10.93 -26.04
N GLU A 216 17.12 -9.76 -26.57
CA GLU A 216 16.77 -9.35 -27.94
C GLU A 216 17.41 -10.28 -28.98
N ARG A 217 18.70 -10.59 -28.85
CA ARG A 217 19.38 -11.57 -29.72
C ARG A 217 18.69 -12.92 -29.68
N ARG A 218 18.32 -13.38 -28.49
CA ARG A 218 17.62 -14.66 -28.32
C ARG A 218 16.24 -14.64 -28.98
N ILE A 219 15.49 -13.55 -28.84
CA ILE A 219 14.20 -13.36 -29.51
C ILE A 219 14.37 -13.41 -31.03
N LEU A 220 15.36 -12.69 -31.58
CA LEU A 220 15.63 -12.68 -33.02
C LEU A 220 16.00 -14.07 -33.55
N ALA A 221 16.87 -14.80 -32.85
CA ALA A 221 17.24 -16.17 -33.22
C ALA A 221 16.02 -17.11 -33.23
N LEU A 222 15.15 -17.02 -32.22
CA LEU A 222 13.91 -17.79 -32.16
C LEU A 222 12.95 -17.43 -33.31
N ILE A 223 12.87 -16.15 -33.69
CA ILE A 223 12.06 -15.72 -34.84
C ILE A 223 12.61 -16.28 -36.14
N GLU A 224 13.93 -16.34 -36.33
CA GLU A 224 14.54 -16.95 -37.51
C GLU A 224 14.30 -18.46 -37.57
N GLU A 225 14.45 -19.17 -36.44
CA GLU A 225 14.08 -20.59 -36.33
C GLU A 225 12.60 -20.81 -36.70
N MET A 226 11.69 -19.99 -36.17
CA MET A 226 10.27 -20.06 -36.52
C MET A 226 10.01 -19.76 -38.00
N ARG A 227 10.69 -18.75 -38.58
CA ARG A 227 10.58 -18.46 -40.02
C ARG A 227 11.02 -19.66 -40.83
N ALA A 228 12.18 -20.25 -40.53
CA ALA A 228 12.68 -21.44 -41.21
C ALA A 228 11.67 -22.60 -41.16
N LEU A 229 11.02 -22.83 -40.02
CA LEU A 229 9.96 -23.84 -39.86
C LEU A 229 8.68 -23.53 -40.67
N VAL A 230 8.31 -22.26 -40.81
CA VAL A 230 7.10 -21.84 -41.57
C VAL A 230 7.38 -21.73 -43.07
N THR A 231 8.61 -21.42 -43.47
CA THR A 231 9.03 -21.30 -44.88
C THR A 231 9.64 -22.56 -45.47
N GLY A 232 9.84 -23.61 -44.67
CA GLY A 232 10.08 -24.96 -45.18
C GLY A 232 8.86 -25.46 -45.97
N LYS A 233 8.97 -26.24 -47.06
CA LYS A 233 9.68 -27.53 -47.10
C LYS A 233 9.50 -28.34 -45.82
#